data_AF-A0A2N0H7G9-F1
#
_entry.id   AF-A0A2N0H7G9-F1
#
_cell.length_a   1.000
_cell.length_b   1.000
_cell.length_c   1.000
_cell.angle_alpha   90.00
_cell.angle_beta   90.00
_cell.angle_gamma   90.00
#
_symmetry.space_group_name_H-M   'P 1'
#
loop_
_entity.id
_entity.type
_entity.pdbx_description
1 polymer ?
#
loop_
_entity_poly.entity_id
_entity_poly.type
_entity_poly.pdbx_seq_one_letter_code
_entity_poly.pdbx_strand_id
1 'polypeptide(L)'
;MKSFYKSVMLASTAAMALGLTACDSGSENADEAAAQAVRESGEATEAAINASAAAMDASGATTEQVQAVEAKGEAAADAADAKADAMEDAADKKDAKPE
;
A
#
# COMPACT_ATOMS: atom_id res chain seq x y z
N MET A 1 23.59 -24.94 11.38
CA MET A 1 23.41 -23.48 11.56
C MET A 1 22.12 -23.12 10.87
N LYS A 2 21.07 -22.74 11.61
CA LYS A 2 19.77 -22.38 11.04
C LYS A 2 19.76 -20.87 10.83
N SER A 3 19.54 -20.47 9.59
CA SER A 3 19.75 -19.13 9.06
C SER A 3 18.84 -18.10 9.74
N PHE A 4 19.43 -17.23 10.57
CA PHE A 4 18.79 -16.04 11.14
C PHE A 4 18.90 -14.83 10.20
N TYR A 5 18.57 -15.01 8.92
CA TYR A 5 18.72 -13.96 7.93
C TYR A 5 17.35 -13.43 7.50
N LYS A 6 17.17 -12.11 7.75
CA LYS A 6 16.31 -11.18 7.01
C LYS A 6 14.90 -10.85 7.54
N SER A 7 14.76 -10.44 8.81
CA SER A 7 13.52 -9.78 9.26
C SER A 7 13.71 -8.36 9.82
N VAL A 8 14.87 -7.73 9.61
CA VAL A 8 15.26 -6.45 10.29
C VAL A 8 15.19 -5.21 9.38
N MET A 9 14.56 -5.27 8.21
CA MET A 9 14.62 -4.17 7.22
C MET A 9 13.26 -3.74 6.66
N LEU A 10 12.17 -3.75 7.44
CA LEU A 10 10.84 -3.41 6.90
C LEU A 10 9.98 -2.48 7.79
N ALA A 11 10.58 -1.63 8.63
CA ALA A 11 9.85 -0.82 9.62
C ALA A 11 10.07 0.70 9.51
N SER A 12 10.55 1.21 8.36
CA SER A 12 10.88 2.64 8.21
C SER A 12 10.04 3.41 7.19
N THR A 13 9.08 2.77 6.50
CA THR A 13 8.34 3.40 5.40
C THR A 13 7.04 4.10 5.83
N ALA A 14 6.40 3.69 6.93
CA ALA A 14 5.10 4.24 7.34
C ALA A 14 5.12 5.69 7.87
N ALA A 15 6.30 6.24 8.22
CA ALA A 15 6.39 7.54 8.89
C ALA A 15 6.57 8.76 7.97
N MET A 16 6.80 8.57 6.66
CA MET A 16 6.94 9.67 5.70
C MET A 16 5.62 10.06 4.99
N ALA A 17 4.55 9.30 5.18
CA ALA A 17 3.22 9.51 4.57
C ALA A 17 2.50 10.78 5.07
N LEU A 18 2.79 11.26 6.28
CA LEU A 18 2.06 12.37 6.93
C LEU A 18 2.44 13.79 6.42
N GLY A 19 3.29 13.92 5.39
CA GLY A 19 3.93 15.18 5.03
C GLY A 19 3.34 15.98 3.87
N LEU A 20 2.50 15.39 3.00
CA LEU A 20 2.29 15.95 1.65
C LEU A 20 0.86 16.37 1.28
N THR A 21 -0.16 16.15 2.12
CA THR A 21 -1.55 16.47 1.75
C THR A 21 -1.93 17.96 1.86
N ALA A 22 -0.98 18.88 1.78
CA ALA A 22 -1.26 20.32 1.91
C ALA A 22 -0.36 21.19 1.03
N CYS A 23 -0.59 21.18 -0.29
CA CYS A 23 -0.68 22.38 -1.11
C CYS A 23 -0.87 22.03 -2.60
N ASP A 24 -2.01 22.42 -3.18
CA ASP A 24 -2.09 23.33 -4.35
C ASP A 24 -3.05 22.91 -5.49
N SER A 25 -4.04 23.77 -5.76
CA SER A 25 -5.07 23.81 -6.84
C SER A 25 -6.13 22.68 -6.90
N GLY A 26 -7.37 23.01 -7.27
CA GLY A 26 -8.59 22.30 -6.84
C GLY A 26 -9.38 21.55 -7.92
N SER A 27 -10.05 20.48 -7.47
CA SER A 27 -10.90 19.51 -8.20
C SER A 27 -10.18 18.34 -8.87
N GLU A 28 -9.20 18.52 -9.74
CA GLU A 28 -8.39 17.40 -10.27
C GLU A 28 -7.57 16.74 -9.15
N ASN A 29 -7.06 17.60 -8.28
CA ASN A 29 -6.32 17.24 -7.08
C ASN A 29 -7.17 16.47 -6.05
N ALA A 30 -8.50 16.46 -6.15
CA ALA A 30 -9.35 15.72 -5.21
C ALA A 30 -9.54 14.25 -5.63
N ASP A 31 -9.70 14.00 -6.94
CA ASP A 31 -9.74 12.63 -7.48
C ASP A 31 -8.34 12.00 -7.43
N GLU A 32 -7.28 12.76 -7.74
CA GLU A 32 -5.88 12.32 -7.53
C GLU A 32 -5.53 12.14 -6.05
N ALA A 33 -5.93 13.05 -5.15
CA ALA A 33 -5.73 12.84 -3.71
C ALA A 33 -6.53 11.64 -3.18
N ALA A 34 -7.71 11.36 -3.74
CA ALA A 34 -8.46 10.17 -3.40
C ALA A 34 -7.76 8.89 -3.90
N ALA A 35 -7.20 8.91 -5.12
CA ALA A 35 -6.40 7.80 -5.65
C ALA A 35 -5.16 7.56 -4.79
N GLN A 36 -4.40 8.62 -4.48
CA GLN A 36 -3.25 8.59 -3.59
C GLN A 36 -3.62 8.02 -2.20
N ALA A 37 -4.74 8.46 -1.62
CA ALA A 37 -5.22 7.96 -0.33
C ALA A 37 -5.63 6.48 -0.39
N VAL A 38 -6.18 6.02 -1.51
CA VAL A 38 -6.47 4.59 -1.73
C VAL A 38 -5.17 3.79 -1.81
N ARG A 39 -4.16 4.31 -2.50
CA ARG A 39 -2.82 3.71 -2.60
C ARG A 39 -2.16 3.59 -1.24
N GLU A 40 -2.10 4.69 -0.49
CA GLU A 40 -1.59 4.72 0.88
C GLU A 40 -2.34 3.78 1.82
N SER A 41 -3.67 3.68 1.68
CA SER A 41 -4.46 2.74 2.47
C SER A 41 -4.13 1.29 2.13
N GLY A 42 -3.79 0.98 0.87
CA GLY A 42 -3.32 -0.32 0.42
C GLY A 42 -1.97 -0.66 1.05
N GLU A 43 -0.99 0.24 0.92
CA GLU A 43 0.35 0.11 1.52
C GLU A 43 0.28 -0.03 3.05
N ALA A 44 -0.57 0.74 3.72
CA ALA A 44 -0.76 0.64 5.17
C ALA A 44 -1.37 -0.72 5.56
N THR A 45 -2.27 -1.25 4.74
CA THR A 45 -2.87 -2.57 4.95
C THR A 45 -1.83 -3.67 4.74
N GLU A 46 -1.02 -3.58 3.69
CA GLU A 46 0.10 -4.49 3.45
C GLU A 46 1.09 -4.46 4.61
N ALA A 47 1.49 -3.28 5.07
CA ALA A 47 2.39 -3.13 6.21
C ALA A 47 1.83 -3.79 7.48
N ALA A 48 0.53 -3.64 7.77
CA ALA A 48 -0.12 -4.29 8.90
C ALA A 48 -0.15 -5.83 8.76
N ILE A 49 -0.37 -6.33 7.55
CA ILE A 49 -0.34 -7.75 7.24
C ILE A 49 1.08 -8.31 7.36
N ASN A 50 2.10 -7.62 6.85
CA ASN A 50 3.51 -7.99 6.98
C ASN A 50 3.96 -7.99 8.45
N ALA A 51 3.52 -7.02 9.25
CA ALA A 51 3.76 -7.02 10.69
C ALA A 51 3.11 -8.24 11.39
N SER A 52 1.91 -8.63 10.95
CA SER A 52 1.21 -9.81 11.45
C SER A 52 1.92 -11.10 11.03
N ALA A 53 2.40 -11.17 9.79
CA ALA A 53 3.19 -12.29 9.26
C ALA A 53 4.51 -12.47 10.03
N ALA A 54 5.20 -11.36 10.34
CA ALA A 54 6.39 -11.38 11.18
C ALA A 54 6.11 -11.87 12.61
N ALA A 55 4.98 -11.47 13.21
CA ALA A 55 4.56 -11.97 14.52
C ALA A 55 4.22 -13.48 14.47
N MET A 56 3.61 -13.96 13.38
CA MET A 56 3.35 -15.38 13.16
C MET A 56 4.66 -16.18 13.05
N ASP A 57 5.62 -15.71 12.26
CA ASP A 57 6.96 -16.32 12.14
C ASP A 57 7.64 -16.43 13.53
N ALA A 58 7.63 -15.33 14.29
CA ALA A 58 8.17 -15.30 15.65
C ALA A 58 7.47 -16.27 16.61
N SER A 59 6.19 -16.56 16.40
CA SER A 59 5.42 -17.53 17.18
C SER A 59 5.63 -19.00 16.75
N GLY A 60 6.46 -19.24 15.73
CA GLY A 60 6.79 -20.56 15.21
C GLY A 60 5.84 -21.07 14.13
N ALA A 61 5.12 -20.18 13.43
CA ALA A 61 4.37 -20.55 12.25
C ALA A 61 5.29 -21.13 11.16
N THR A 62 4.73 -21.97 10.30
CA THR A 62 5.47 -22.53 9.17
C THR A 62 5.74 -21.44 8.12
N THR A 63 6.81 -21.62 7.35
CA THR A 63 7.15 -20.72 6.26
C THR A 63 6.01 -20.61 5.24
N GLU A 64 5.30 -21.71 4.92
CA GLU A 64 4.12 -21.63 4.02
C GLU A 64 2.99 -20.77 4.60
N GLN A 65 2.76 -20.79 5.92
CA GLN A 65 1.74 -19.98 6.56
C GLN A 65 2.08 -18.49 6.54
N VAL A 66 3.35 -18.15 6.77
CA VAL A 66 3.83 -16.76 6.70
C VAL A 66 3.70 -16.23 5.27
N GLN A 67 4.19 -16.97 4.28
CA GLN A 67 4.08 -16.59 2.86
C GLN A 67 2.62 -16.45 2.40
N ALA A 68 1.71 -17.33 2.87
CA ALA A 68 0.30 -17.22 2.54
C ALA A 68 -0.37 -15.98 3.12
N VAL A 69 0.18 -15.39 4.19
CA VAL A 69 -0.29 -14.14 4.78
C VAL A 69 0.34 -12.94 4.06
N GLU A 70 1.64 -12.96 3.81
CA GLU A 70 2.34 -11.93 3.02
C GLU A 70 1.72 -11.78 1.62
N ALA A 71 1.48 -12.89 0.91
CA ALA A 71 0.84 -12.88 -0.40
C ALA A 71 -0.58 -12.27 -0.39
N LYS A 72 -1.30 -12.33 0.74
CA LYS A 72 -2.59 -11.65 0.88
C LYS A 72 -2.43 -10.15 1.09
N GLY A 73 -1.35 -9.72 1.74
CA GLY A 73 -1.00 -8.31 1.86
C GLY A 73 -0.66 -7.71 0.51
N GLU A 74 0.22 -8.38 -0.24
CA GLU A 74 0.62 -7.98 -1.59
C GLU A 74 -0.58 -7.90 -2.54
N ALA A 75 -1.44 -8.92 -2.54
CA ALA A 75 -2.68 -8.90 -3.34
C ALA A 75 -3.67 -7.79 -2.93
N ALA A 76 -3.66 -7.36 -1.67
CA ALA A 76 -4.50 -6.25 -1.20
C ALA A 76 -3.92 -4.89 -1.61
N ALA A 77 -2.59 -4.73 -1.58
CA ALA A 77 -1.90 -3.56 -2.12
C ALA A 77 -2.12 -3.44 -3.63
N ASP A 78 -1.89 -4.51 -4.39
CA ASP A 78 -2.11 -4.55 -5.84
C ASP A 78 -3.55 -4.16 -6.21
N ALA A 79 -4.54 -4.63 -5.43
CA ALA A 79 -5.94 -4.28 -5.66
C ALA A 79 -6.25 -2.81 -5.34
N ALA A 80 -5.55 -2.22 -4.35
CA ALA A 80 -5.66 -0.80 -4.03
C ALA A 80 -5.00 0.05 -5.13
N ASP A 81 -3.82 -0.35 -5.61
CA ASP A 81 -3.12 0.29 -6.73
C ASP A 81 -3.96 0.26 -8.01
N ALA A 82 -4.50 -0.89 -8.39
CA ALA A 82 -5.37 -0.99 -9.57
C ALA A 82 -6.63 -0.10 -9.46
N LYS A 83 -7.12 0.10 -8.23
CA LYS A 83 -8.26 1.00 -7.97
C LYS A 83 -7.84 2.47 -8.02
N ALA A 84 -6.67 2.82 -7.50
CA ALA A 84 -6.09 4.16 -7.61
C ALA A 84 -5.84 4.52 -9.08
N ASP A 85 -5.22 3.62 -9.84
CA ASP A 85 -4.99 3.79 -11.28
C ASP A 85 -6.32 4.01 -12.02
N ALA A 86 -7.37 3.24 -11.70
CA ALA A 86 -8.70 3.43 -12.31
C ALA A 86 -9.34 4.79 -11.95
N MET A 87 -9.01 5.37 -10.80
CA MET A 87 -9.45 6.71 -10.39
C MET A 87 -8.69 7.80 -11.15
N GLU A 88 -7.37 7.67 -11.27
CA GLU A 88 -6.51 8.56 -12.07
C GLU A 88 -6.96 8.53 -13.54
N ASP A 89 -7.15 7.35 -14.13
CA ASP A 89 -7.66 7.13 -15.48
C ASP A 89 -9.02 7.77 -15.74
N ALA A 90 -9.86 7.87 -14.70
CA ALA A 90 -11.17 8.48 -14.78
C ALA A 90 -11.11 10.01 -14.63
N ALA A 91 -10.16 10.51 -13.84
CA ALA A 91 -9.85 11.94 -13.75
C ALA A 91 -9.31 12.45 -15.09
N ASP A 92 -8.31 11.79 -15.67
CA ASP A 92 -7.72 12.14 -16.98
C ASP A 92 -8.76 12.18 -18.10
N LYS A 93 -9.72 11.23 -18.12
CA LYS A 93 -10.79 11.20 -19.13
C LYS A 93 -11.79 12.34 -18.98
N LYS A 94 -11.97 12.89 -17.78
CA LYS A 94 -12.81 14.09 -17.58
C LYS A 94 -12.10 15.34 -18.09
N ASP A 95 -10.77 15.38 -17.97
CA ASP A 95 -9.94 16.51 -18.40
C ASP A 95 -9.69 16.51 -19.92
N ALA A 96 -9.58 15.33 -20.54
CA ALA A 96 -9.50 15.16 -21.99
C ALA A 96 -10.80 15.52 -22.75
N LYS A 97 -11.84 16.03 -22.08
CA LYS A 97 -13.06 16.49 -22.73
C LYS A 97 -12.86 17.94 -23.19
N PRO A 98 -12.81 18.22 -24.51
CA PRO A 98 -12.74 19.60 -25.00
C PRO A 98 -14.01 20.36 -24.60
N GLU A 99 -13.87 21.63 -24.23
CA GLU A 99 -14.98 22.60 -24.12
C GLU A 99 -15.87 22.61 -25.37
#